data_AF-A0A3C0UZD7-F1
#
_entry.id   AF-A0A3C0UZD7-F1
#
_cell.length_a   1.000
_cell.length_b   1.000
_cell.length_c   1.000
_cell.angle_alpha   90.00
_cell.angle_beta   90.00
_cell.angle_gamma   90.00
#
_symmetry.space_group_name_H-M   'P 1'
#
loop_
_entity.id
_entity.type
_entity.pdbx_description
1 polymer ?
#
loop_
_entity_poly.entity_id
_entity_poly.type
_entity_poly.pdbx_seq_one_letter_code
_entity_poly.pdbx_strand_id
1 'polypeptide(L)'
;MNTRITLVVSAFGFLLLSFCGNRQDELFTKPSHFPEPTYKFQENPLTPAGVALGKTLFYDALLSKDNTVSCGSCHQQSAGFTQHGHPLSHGINDLLTKRNSMPLFNLAWSTDFGWDGGVHHLDLFAISPLQNPAEMDESLPNVLEKLRYSKTYPALFEKAFGTDEINTERFLKALSQFMLTMVSANSRYDKWMRNEGGALTETEQEGLALVEQKCAPCHSGVLFSDFKFRNNGLPTAVNTDEGRYDITLHDEDRFKFKVPSLRNLAFTAPYMHDGRLGTLEQVLEHYSSGIEKSATVDPLLVKNGQKGIALTAEEKQKIIAFLQTLNDETFAKDPRFSESDAAPAPELAEFANTDWEKVDLRTDNHVIKSTLAKALSYYWGIKQGLLMDNGKESSRAAKLLLNLLENIDLSTAAPIQKAFYLKVYQDLGFDTEHVAETESVAHQRDHFGDLSKNLFRLIKSFKTNDQPLYYYTCPKAANGIGGFWLSEINDEKGNPFFGKNDKKCGQIVMTALE
;
A
#
# COMPACT_ATOMS: atom_id res chain seq x y z
N MET A 1 -84.06 -9.71 13.22
CA MET A 1 -82.72 -10.15 12.79
C MET A 1 -81.79 -8.96 12.77
N ASN A 2 -80.90 -8.85 13.74
CA ASN A 2 -79.61 -8.12 13.68
C ASN A 2 -78.95 -8.24 15.06
N THR A 3 -78.14 -9.29 15.21
CA THR A 3 -77.34 -9.56 16.41
C THR A 3 -76.02 -8.82 16.27
N ARG A 4 -75.78 -7.77 17.08
CA ARG A 4 -74.45 -7.15 17.21
C ARG A 4 -73.73 -7.80 18.39
N ILE A 5 -72.72 -8.60 18.06
CA ILE A 5 -71.75 -9.17 19.01
C ILE A 5 -70.61 -8.17 19.15
N THR A 6 -70.37 -7.69 20.37
CA THR A 6 -69.26 -6.81 20.73
C THR A 6 -68.00 -7.66 20.90
N LEU A 7 -67.00 -7.45 20.05
CA LEU A 7 -65.68 -8.09 20.12
C LEU A 7 -64.82 -7.38 21.18
N VAL A 8 -64.45 -8.11 22.24
CA VAL A 8 -63.43 -7.69 23.21
C VAL A 8 -62.08 -8.20 22.70
N VAL A 9 -61.24 -7.30 22.22
CA VAL A 9 -59.86 -7.60 21.81
C VAL A 9 -58.96 -7.51 23.04
N SER A 10 -58.45 -8.66 23.49
CA SER A 10 -57.45 -8.74 24.56
C SER A 10 -56.07 -8.40 23.99
N ALA A 11 -55.43 -7.36 24.50
CA ALA A 11 -54.08 -6.96 24.15
C ALA A 11 -53.06 -7.89 24.83
N PHE A 12 -52.46 -8.80 24.07
CA PHE A 12 -51.28 -9.53 24.48
C PHE A 12 -50.04 -8.66 24.22
N GLY A 13 -49.45 -8.15 25.30
CA GLY A 13 -48.17 -7.43 25.26
C GLY A 13 -47.03 -8.42 24.97
N PHE A 14 -46.45 -8.34 23.78
CA PHE A 14 -45.18 -8.98 23.45
C PHE A 14 -44.05 -8.20 24.13
N LEU A 15 -43.50 -8.79 25.20
CA LEU A 15 -42.28 -8.31 25.85
C LEU A 15 -41.09 -8.68 24.93
N LEU A 16 -40.66 -7.75 24.09
CA LEU A 16 -39.39 -7.85 23.36
C LEU A 16 -38.26 -7.65 24.36
N LEU A 17 -37.74 -8.75 24.91
CA LEU A 17 -36.45 -8.77 25.58
C LEU A 17 -35.38 -8.50 24.51
N SER A 18 -34.95 -7.25 24.39
CA SER A 18 -33.72 -6.90 23.70
C SER A 18 -32.55 -7.56 24.43
N PHE A 19 -32.10 -8.69 23.92
CA PHE A 19 -30.77 -9.22 24.19
C PHE A 19 -29.76 -8.20 23.62
N CYS A 20 -29.29 -7.28 24.46
CA CYS A 20 -28.06 -6.55 24.21
C CYS A 20 -26.90 -7.50 24.55
N GLY A 21 -26.66 -8.47 23.66
CA GLY A 21 -25.37 -9.14 23.61
C GLY A 21 -24.29 -8.10 23.28
N ASN A 22 -23.16 -8.16 23.95
CA ASN A 22 -22.09 -7.20 23.81
C ASN A 22 -21.55 -7.26 22.37
N ARG A 23 -21.77 -6.23 21.55
CA ARG A 23 -21.44 -6.18 20.11
C ARG A 23 -19.93 -6.34 19.82
N GLN A 24 -19.11 -6.38 20.87
CA GLN A 24 -17.66 -6.60 20.85
C GLN A 24 -17.29 -8.07 20.63
N ASP A 25 -18.13 -9.02 21.10
CA ASP A 25 -17.89 -10.46 20.96
C ASP A 25 -18.01 -10.94 19.50
N GLU A 26 -18.66 -10.16 18.62
CA GLU A 26 -18.83 -10.45 17.19
C GLU A 26 -17.61 -10.06 16.32
N LEU A 27 -16.73 -9.18 16.80
CA LEU A 27 -15.62 -8.64 16.00
C LEU A 27 -14.35 -9.48 16.09
N PHE A 28 -14.10 -10.06 17.26
CA PHE A 28 -13.00 -10.98 17.50
C PHE A 28 -13.43 -12.00 18.54
N THR A 29 -13.30 -13.28 18.18
CA THR A 29 -13.46 -14.39 19.10
C THR A 29 -12.20 -15.22 19.03
N LYS A 30 -11.49 -15.34 20.16
CA LYS A 30 -10.33 -16.23 20.25
C LYS A 30 -10.81 -17.67 20.00
N PRO A 31 -10.27 -18.38 18.99
CA PRO A 31 -10.60 -19.79 18.80
C PRO A 31 -10.25 -20.60 20.05
N SER A 32 -11.13 -21.51 20.45
CA SER A 32 -10.99 -22.26 21.72
C SER A 32 -9.70 -23.08 21.80
N HIS A 33 -9.23 -23.58 20.65
CA HIS A 33 -7.99 -24.36 20.51
C HIS A 33 -6.74 -23.52 20.27
N PHE A 34 -6.87 -22.18 20.19
CA PHE A 34 -5.73 -21.26 20.05
C PHE A 34 -5.22 -20.78 21.42
N PRO A 35 -3.90 -20.49 21.55
CA PRO A 35 -3.35 -19.88 22.75
C PRO A 35 -3.92 -18.47 22.97
N GLU A 36 -3.63 -17.88 24.11
CA GLU A 36 -3.94 -16.46 24.32
C GLU A 36 -3.22 -15.58 23.28
N PRO A 37 -3.88 -14.55 22.73
CA PRO A 37 -3.26 -13.62 21.81
C PRO A 37 -2.13 -12.84 22.50
N THR A 38 -1.10 -12.50 21.74
CA THR A 38 0.00 -11.63 22.18
C THR A 38 -0.41 -10.16 22.13
N TYR A 39 -1.37 -9.81 21.26
CA TYR A 39 -1.92 -8.46 21.15
C TYR A 39 -2.77 -8.10 22.38
N LYS A 40 -2.52 -6.92 22.94
CA LYS A 40 -3.23 -6.41 24.12
C LYS A 40 -4.45 -5.59 23.71
N PHE A 41 -5.59 -6.26 23.57
CA PHE A 41 -6.85 -5.62 23.17
C PHE A 41 -7.31 -4.49 24.12
N GLN A 42 -6.79 -4.40 25.35
CA GLN A 42 -7.09 -3.29 26.26
C GLN A 42 -6.47 -1.96 25.79
N GLU A 43 -5.36 -2.00 25.03
CA GLU A 43 -4.66 -0.81 24.53
C GLU A 43 -5.30 -0.25 23.24
N ASN A 44 -6.01 -1.10 22.49
CA ASN A 44 -6.80 -0.74 21.31
C ASN A 44 -8.03 -1.66 21.19
N PRO A 45 -9.11 -1.39 21.96
CA PRO A 45 -10.32 -2.21 21.92
C PRO A 45 -10.98 -2.15 20.55
N LEU A 46 -11.38 -3.31 20.02
CA LEU A 46 -12.11 -3.36 18.76
C LEU A 46 -13.50 -2.73 18.94
N THR A 47 -13.85 -1.83 18.03
CA THR A 47 -15.21 -1.29 17.91
C THR A 47 -15.73 -1.50 16.49
N PRO A 48 -17.06 -1.65 16.27
CA PRO A 48 -17.57 -1.81 14.92
C PRO A 48 -17.22 -0.63 14.01
N ALA A 49 -17.19 0.59 14.56
CA ALA A 49 -16.84 1.79 13.83
C ALA A 49 -15.34 1.89 13.54
N GLY A 50 -14.46 1.53 14.47
CA GLY A 50 -13.02 1.48 14.25
C GLY A 50 -12.59 0.40 13.27
N VAL A 51 -13.20 -0.79 13.31
CA VAL A 51 -13.01 -1.84 12.31
C VAL A 51 -13.48 -1.37 10.93
N ALA A 52 -14.64 -0.73 10.85
CA ALA A 52 -15.15 -0.20 9.58
C ALA A 52 -14.22 0.88 8.99
N LEU A 53 -13.77 1.84 9.82
CA LEU A 53 -12.78 2.85 9.41
C LEU A 53 -11.47 2.20 8.96
N GLY A 54 -10.96 1.22 9.71
CA GLY A 54 -9.77 0.47 9.34
C GLY A 54 -9.90 -0.24 8.00
N LYS A 55 -11.04 -0.88 7.75
CA LYS A 55 -11.36 -1.51 6.46
C LYS A 55 -11.38 -0.49 5.32
N THR A 56 -12.03 0.65 5.53
CA THR A 56 -12.04 1.74 4.53
C THR A 56 -10.61 2.20 4.21
N LEU A 57 -9.81 2.50 5.22
CA LEU A 57 -8.41 2.91 5.05
C LEU A 57 -7.57 1.84 4.33
N PHE A 58 -7.74 0.56 4.68
CA PHE A 58 -6.97 -0.55 4.10
C PHE A 58 -7.13 -0.67 2.58
N TYR A 59 -8.32 -0.35 2.07
CA TYR A 59 -8.62 -0.40 0.63
C TYR A 59 -8.51 0.95 -0.08
N ASP A 60 -8.23 2.04 0.64
CA ASP A 60 -8.19 3.38 0.05
C ASP A 60 -6.81 3.69 -0.54
N ALA A 61 -6.78 3.87 -1.86
CA ALA A 61 -5.55 4.23 -2.57
C ALA A 61 -5.07 5.65 -2.20
N LEU A 62 -5.92 6.50 -1.62
CA LEU A 62 -5.55 7.85 -1.12
C LEU A 62 -4.31 7.83 -0.20
N LEU A 63 -4.01 6.69 0.41
CA LEU A 63 -2.87 6.51 1.31
C LEU A 63 -1.52 6.46 0.58
N SER A 64 -1.45 6.15 -0.73
CA SER A 64 -0.20 6.23 -1.49
C SER A 64 0.07 7.64 -2.01
N LYS A 65 1.33 7.94 -2.31
CA LYS A 65 1.78 9.25 -2.81
C LYS A 65 0.98 9.72 -4.02
N ASP A 66 0.81 8.83 -5.00
CA ASP A 66 0.12 9.08 -6.26
C ASP A 66 -1.38 8.75 -6.24
N ASN A 67 -1.88 8.24 -5.11
CA ASN A 67 -3.24 7.75 -4.90
C ASN A 67 -3.64 6.53 -5.76
N THR A 68 -2.70 5.65 -6.12
CA THR A 68 -2.97 4.47 -6.97
C THR A 68 -2.84 3.12 -6.25
N VAL A 69 -2.18 3.07 -5.10
CA VAL A 69 -1.89 1.83 -4.36
C VAL A 69 -2.55 1.88 -2.98
N SER A 70 -3.29 0.83 -2.63
CA SER A 70 -3.80 0.61 -1.28
C SER A 70 -3.14 -0.62 -0.65
N CYS A 71 -3.35 -0.86 0.65
CA CYS A 71 -2.92 -2.11 1.27
C CYS A 71 -3.57 -3.31 0.54
N GLY A 72 -4.84 -3.18 0.13
CA GLY A 72 -5.59 -4.18 -0.61
C GLY A 72 -5.02 -4.53 -1.99
N SER A 73 -4.25 -3.64 -2.63
CA SER A 73 -3.60 -3.92 -3.92
C SER A 73 -2.60 -5.09 -3.81
N CYS A 74 -1.85 -5.16 -2.70
CA CYS A 74 -0.84 -6.19 -2.43
C CYS A 74 -1.33 -7.29 -1.47
N HIS A 75 -2.36 -7.01 -0.67
CA HIS A 75 -2.92 -7.92 0.31
C HIS A 75 -4.37 -8.29 -0.07
N GLN A 76 -4.50 -9.13 -1.09
CA GLN A 76 -5.77 -9.50 -1.70
C GLN A 76 -6.43 -10.63 -0.91
N GLN A 77 -7.68 -10.44 -0.50
CA GLN A 77 -8.40 -11.40 0.34
C GLN A 77 -8.41 -12.82 -0.24
N SER A 78 -8.69 -12.95 -1.54
CA SER A 78 -8.76 -14.25 -2.24
C SER A 78 -7.41 -14.99 -2.25
N ALA A 79 -6.32 -14.29 -1.99
CA ALA A 79 -4.96 -14.80 -1.90
C ALA A 79 -4.49 -14.97 -0.44
N GLY A 80 -5.41 -15.05 0.52
CA GLY A 80 -5.05 -15.09 1.94
C GLY A 80 -4.36 -13.80 2.41
N PHE A 81 -4.66 -12.68 1.75
CA PHE A 81 -4.01 -11.39 1.92
C PHE A 81 -2.53 -11.38 1.50
N THR A 82 -2.17 -12.13 0.46
CA THR A 82 -0.94 -11.90 -0.34
C THR A 82 -1.30 -11.32 -1.71
N GLN A 83 -0.32 -11.19 -2.61
CA GLN A 83 -0.54 -10.75 -3.99
C GLN A 83 -0.46 -11.95 -4.94
N HIS A 84 -1.62 -12.41 -5.41
CA HIS A 84 -1.69 -13.64 -6.21
C HIS A 84 -0.89 -13.55 -7.50
N GLY A 85 -0.03 -14.53 -7.76
CA GLY A 85 0.69 -14.65 -9.03
C GLY A 85 1.94 -13.77 -9.16
N HIS A 86 2.32 -13.04 -8.12
CA HIS A 86 3.49 -12.17 -8.10
C HIS A 86 4.53 -12.67 -7.08
N PRO A 87 5.77 -13.00 -7.51
CA PRO A 87 6.85 -13.32 -6.57
C PRO A 87 7.18 -12.16 -5.64
N LEU A 88 7.21 -10.94 -6.18
CA LEU A 88 7.47 -9.68 -5.46
C LEU A 88 6.29 -8.75 -5.71
N SER A 89 5.92 -7.95 -4.71
CA SER A 89 4.80 -7.02 -4.86
C SER A 89 5.11 -5.86 -5.79
N HIS A 90 4.06 -5.28 -6.36
CA HIS A 90 4.14 -4.11 -7.23
C HIS A 90 3.56 -2.91 -6.47
N GLY A 91 4.39 -1.91 -6.18
CA GLY A 91 3.96 -0.66 -5.56
C GLY A 91 3.72 0.46 -6.57
N ILE A 92 3.87 1.68 -6.09
CA ILE A 92 3.79 2.90 -6.90
C ILE A 92 4.73 2.83 -8.11
N ASN A 93 4.29 3.38 -9.24
CA ASN A 93 5.03 3.34 -10.51
C ASN A 93 5.41 1.92 -10.99
N ASP A 94 4.68 0.89 -10.54
CA ASP A 94 4.96 -0.53 -10.82
C ASP A 94 6.34 -1.00 -10.31
N LEU A 95 6.89 -0.30 -9.29
CA LEU A 95 8.15 -0.67 -8.67
C LEU A 95 8.02 -2.01 -7.94
N LEU A 96 8.98 -2.89 -8.14
CA LEU A 96 9.05 -4.16 -7.43
C LEU A 96 9.57 -3.98 -6.01
N THR A 97 8.87 -4.57 -5.05
CA THR A 97 9.37 -4.70 -3.68
C THR A 97 10.52 -5.71 -3.61
N LYS A 98 11.23 -5.75 -2.48
CA LYS A 98 12.28 -6.75 -2.24
C LYS A 98 11.74 -8.14 -1.91
N ARG A 99 10.47 -8.24 -1.50
CA ARG A 99 9.89 -9.43 -0.87
C ARG A 99 8.47 -9.71 -1.32
N ASN A 100 8.12 -10.99 -1.32
CA ASN A 100 6.75 -11.47 -1.44
C ASN A 100 5.88 -10.92 -0.29
N SER A 101 4.63 -10.52 -0.57
CA SER A 101 3.74 -10.02 0.48
C SER A 101 3.34 -11.15 1.44
N MET A 102 3.56 -10.93 2.74
CA MET A 102 3.16 -11.89 3.76
C MET A 102 1.63 -11.91 3.91
N PRO A 103 1.03 -13.07 4.21
CA PRO A 103 -0.39 -13.15 4.45
C PRO A 103 -0.78 -12.40 5.74
N LEU A 104 -1.99 -11.84 5.75
CA LEU A 104 -2.57 -11.12 6.89
C LEU A 104 -3.69 -11.95 7.52
N PHE A 105 -3.31 -13.03 8.21
CA PHE A 105 -4.22 -13.78 9.08
C PHE A 105 -3.57 -14.06 10.42
N ASN A 106 -4.39 -14.19 11.47
CA ASN A 106 -3.94 -14.56 12.82
C ASN A 106 -2.85 -13.63 13.39
N LEU A 107 -2.90 -12.33 13.04
CA LEU A 107 -1.89 -11.35 13.46
C LEU A 107 -1.90 -11.08 14.97
N ALA A 108 -3.03 -11.34 15.66
CA ALA A 108 -3.17 -11.19 17.10
C ALA A 108 -2.22 -12.08 17.93
N TRP A 109 -1.62 -13.12 17.32
CA TRP A 109 -0.70 -14.06 17.97
C TRP A 109 0.77 -13.84 17.57
N SER A 110 1.06 -12.75 16.86
CA SER A 110 2.41 -12.37 16.46
C SER A 110 2.93 -11.21 17.30
N THR A 111 4.22 -11.23 17.63
CA THR A 111 4.93 -10.12 18.29
C THR A 111 5.72 -9.27 17.31
N ASP A 112 6.16 -9.85 16.21
CA ASP A 112 7.04 -9.23 15.22
C ASP A 112 6.39 -9.29 13.84
N PHE A 113 6.46 -8.22 13.04
CA PHE A 113 5.75 -8.08 11.77
C PHE A 113 6.73 -7.83 10.62
N GLY A 114 6.34 -8.30 9.43
CA GLY A 114 7.23 -8.38 8.27
C GLY A 114 8.14 -9.62 8.30
N TRP A 115 8.83 -9.84 7.17
CA TRP A 115 9.73 -10.98 6.99
C TRP A 115 11.01 -10.89 7.83
N ASP A 116 11.50 -9.68 8.09
CA ASP A 116 12.68 -9.42 8.95
C ASP A 116 12.33 -9.21 10.42
N GLY A 117 11.05 -8.93 10.72
CA GLY A 117 10.57 -8.65 12.06
C GLY A 117 11.01 -7.29 12.58
N GLY A 118 11.18 -6.29 11.70
CA GLY A 118 11.59 -4.93 12.09
C GLY A 118 10.55 -4.16 12.89
N VAL A 119 9.28 -4.57 12.85
CA VAL A 119 8.20 -3.94 13.63
C VAL A 119 7.72 -4.88 14.73
N HIS A 120 7.74 -4.41 15.97
CA HIS A 120 7.40 -5.21 17.17
C HIS A 120 6.00 -4.95 17.74
N HIS A 121 5.13 -4.26 16.99
CA HIS A 121 3.74 -4.00 17.39
C HIS A 121 2.86 -3.79 16.17
N LEU A 122 1.67 -4.40 16.14
CA LEU A 122 0.78 -4.36 14.97
C LEU A 122 0.35 -2.93 14.63
N ASP A 123 0.05 -2.11 15.64
CA ASP A 123 -0.32 -0.70 15.44
C ASP A 123 0.75 0.10 14.69
N LEU A 124 2.01 -0.29 14.77
CA LEU A 124 3.09 0.41 14.07
C LEU A 124 3.40 -0.20 12.70
N PHE A 125 2.80 -1.35 12.35
CA PHE A 125 3.17 -2.11 11.15
C PHE A 125 2.92 -1.33 9.87
N ALA A 126 1.77 -0.66 9.75
CA ALA A 126 1.38 0.10 8.56
C ALA A 126 2.34 1.26 8.22
N ILE A 127 3.18 1.71 9.16
CA ILE A 127 4.18 2.76 8.89
C ILE A 127 5.22 2.28 7.86
N SER A 128 5.60 1.00 7.90
CA SER A 128 6.61 0.42 7.02
C SER A 128 6.19 0.43 5.54
N PRO A 129 5.04 -0.17 5.13
CA PRO A 129 4.61 -0.16 3.75
C PRO A 129 4.23 1.26 3.26
N LEU A 130 3.67 2.10 4.14
CA LEU A 130 3.25 3.46 3.81
C LEU A 130 4.43 4.33 3.35
N GLN A 131 5.57 4.22 4.03
CA GLN A 131 6.76 5.02 3.74
C GLN A 131 7.76 4.35 2.79
N ASN A 132 7.58 3.07 2.44
CA ASN A 132 8.53 2.39 1.56
C ASN A 132 8.40 2.95 0.13
N PRO A 133 9.50 3.44 -0.48
CA PRO A 133 9.48 4.07 -1.80
C PRO A 133 9.12 3.11 -2.95
N ALA A 134 9.24 1.80 -2.74
CA ALA A 134 8.82 0.78 -3.70
C ALA A 134 7.40 0.24 -3.40
N GLU A 135 6.72 0.77 -2.39
CA GLU A 135 5.35 0.38 -2.01
C GLU A 135 4.41 1.57 -2.18
N MET A 136 4.22 2.39 -1.14
CA MET A 136 3.28 3.51 -1.17
C MET A 136 3.95 4.89 -1.27
N ASP A 137 5.27 4.96 -1.04
CA ASP A 137 6.15 6.15 -1.15
C ASP A 137 5.61 7.43 -0.50
N GLU A 138 4.87 7.30 0.60
CA GLU A 138 4.17 8.43 1.21
C GLU A 138 4.71 8.75 2.60
N SER A 139 4.62 10.02 3.00
CA SER A 139 4.92 10.43 4.36
C SER A 139 3.67 10.34 5.24
N LEU A 140 3.84 9.86 6.47
CA LEU A 140 2.74 9.79 7.43
C LEU A 140 2.07 11.16 7.67
N PRO A 141 2.80 12.29 7.80
CA PRO A 141 2.17 13.61 7.92
C PRO A 141 1.25 13.95 6.73
N ASN A 142 1.70 13.71 5.49
CA ASN A 142 0.91 14.01 4.29
C ASN A 142 -0.33 13.11 4.19
N VAL A 143 -0.24 11.82 4.57
CA VAL A 143 -1.45 10.97 4.69
C VAL A 143 -2.46 11.58 5.64
N LEU A 144 -2.04 12.00 6.83
CA LEU A 144 -2.96 12.58 7.80
C LEU A 144 -3.58 13.88 7.26
N GLU A 145 -2.84 14.69 6.52
CA GLU A 145 -3.40 15.87 5.85
C GLU A 145 -4.42 15.50 4.77
N LYS A 146 -4.09 14.56 3.87
CA LYS A 146 -5.03 14.03 2.86
C LYS A 146 -6.35 13.57 3.51
N LEU A 147 -6.27 12.85 4.62
CA LEU A 147 -7.44 12.38 5.36
C LEU A 147 -8.21 13.53 6.02
N ARG A 148 -7.54 14.54 6.60
CA ARG A 148 -8.20 15.72 7.19
C ARG A 148 -8.93 16.57 6.15
N TYR A 149 -8.39 16.70 4.95
CA TYR A 149 -9.00 17.45 3.85
C TYR A 149 -10.10 16.68 3.12
N SER A 150 -10.20 15.36 3.33
CA SER A 150 -11.29 14.56 2.79
C SER A 150 -12.62 14.92 3.43
N LYS A 151 -13.69 14.99 2.62
CA LYS A 151 -15.06 15.17 3.12
C LYS A 151 -15.57 13.96 3.91
N THR A 152 -14.95 12.80 3.73
CA THR A 152 -15.43 11.52 4.26
C THR A 152 -14.82 11.20 5.62
N TYR A 153 -13.51 11.35 5.76
CA TYR A 153 -12.78 10.80 6.91
C TYR A 153 -13.05 11.47 8.26
N PRO A 154 -13.18 12.79 8.39
CA PRO A 154 -13.50 13.41 9.68
C PRO A 154 -14.75 12.80 10.34
N ALA A 155 -15.80 12.54 9.57
CA ALA A 155 -17.01 11.90 10.06
C ALA A 155 -16.81 10.41 10.43
N LEU A 156 -15.95 9.68 9.71
CA LEU A 156 -15.61 8.30 10.05
C LEU A 156 -14.76 8.21 11.33
N PHE A 157 -13.84 9.15 11.53
CA PHE A 157 -13.04 9.26 12.76
C PHE A 157 -13.92 9.65 13.96
N GLU A 158 -14.85 10.60 13.79
CA GLU A 158 -15.85 10.94 14.81
C GLU A 158 -16.65 9.71 15.24
N LYS A 159 -17.11 8.91 14.28
CA LYS A 159 -17.84 7.68 14.56
C LYS A 159 -16.99 6.61 15.26
N ALA A 160 -15.72 6.50 14.91
CA ALA A 160 -14.80 5.48 15.44
C ALA A 160 -14.23 5.83 16.82
N PHE A 161 -13.94 7.11 17.07
CA PHE A 161 -13.18 7.58 18.22
C PHE A 161 -13.89 8.65 19.06
N GLY A 162 -15.09 9.08 18.67
CA GLY A 162 -15.84 10.15 19.34
C GLY A 162 -15.26 11.55 19.13
N THR A 163 -14.41 11.70 18.11
CA THR A 163 -13.83 12.97 17.68
C THR A 163 -13.41 12.90 16.20
N ASP A 164 -13.64 13.98 15.47
CA ASP A 164 -13.18 14.18 14.09
C ASP A 164 -11.66 14.44 13.97
N GLU A 165 -10.94 14.51 15.09
CA GLU A 165 -9.50 14.71 15.11
C GLU A 165 -8.75 13.50 14.54
N ILE A 166 -8.16 13.69 13.37
CA ILE A 166 -7.32 12.69 12.69
C ILE A 166 -5.86 12.89 13.10
N ASN A 167 -5.28 11.91 13.78
CA ASN A 167 -3.87 11.87 14.17
C ASN A 167 -3.26 10.49 13.97
N THR A 168 -1.92 10.38 14.13
CA THR A 168 -1.16 9.15 13.92
C THR A 168 -1.72 7.97 14.71
N GLU A 169 -2.02 8.16 15.99
CA GLU A 169 -2.48 7.07 16.86
C GLU A 169 -3.81 6.51 16.37
N ARG A 170 -4.80 7.36 16.13
CA ARG A 170 -6.14 6.91 15.70
C ARG A 170 -6.12 6.25 14.32
N PHE A 171 -5.33 6.80 13.39
CA PHE A 171 -5.16 6.24 12.06
C PHE A 171 -4.59 4.80 12.13
N LEU A 172 -3.48 4.64 12.85
CA LEU A 172 -2.80 3.35 13.01
C LEU A 172 -3.63 2.32 13.79
N LYS A 173 -4.32 2.77 14.84
CA LYS A 173 -5.24 1.92 15.62
C LYS A 173 -6.41 1.44 14.78
N ALA A 174 -7.00 2.29 13.94
CA ALA A 174 -8.11 1.89 13.07
C ALA A 174 -7.70 0.77 12.11
N LEU A 175 -6.57 0.92 11.40
CA LEU A 175 -6.02 -0.12 10.53
C LEU A 175 -5.82 -1.44 11.28
N SER A 176 -5.26 -1.36 12.49
CA SER A 176 -5.02 -2.55 13.32
C SER A 176 -6.30 -3.20 13.81
N GLN A 177 -7.33 -2.42 14.15
CA GLN A 177 -8.63 -2.99 14.51
C GLN A 177 -9.17 -3.86 13.38
N PHE A 178 -9.09 -3.42 12.13
CA PHE A 178 -9.49 -4.24 10.98
C PHE A 178 -8.62 -5.48 10.82
N MET A 179 -7.30 -5.33 10.81
CA MET A 179 -6.36 -6.46 10.65
C MET A 179 -6.49 -7.51 11.77
N LEU A 180 -6.85 -7.12 12.99
CA LEU A 180 -7.09 -8.05 14.11
C LEU A 180 -8.33 -8.91 13.92
N THR A 181 -9.30 -8.49 13.11
CA THR A 181 -10.49 -9.30 12.80
C THR A 181 -10.19 -10.47 11.86
N MET A 182 -9.06 -10.43 11.16
CA MET A 182 -8.64 -11.43 10.17
C MET A 182 -8.13 -12.72 10.85
N VAL A 183 -9.05 -13.50 11.41
CA VAL A 183 -8.76 -14.78 12.08
C VAL A 183 -9.12 -15.96 11.18
N SER A 184 -8.13 -16.80 10.88
CA SER A 184 -8.29 -18.05 10.16
C SER A 184 -8.14 -19.22 11.12
N ALA A 185 -9.26 -19.87 11.43
CA ALA A 185 -9.36 -20.91 12.44
C ALA A 185 -10.52 -21.89 12.21
N ASN A 186 -11.02 -21.97 10.97
CA ASN A 186 -12.16 -22.80 10.59
C ASN A 186 -11.86 -23.70 9.37
N SER A 187 -10.57 -24.00 9.15
CA SER A 187 -10.15 -24.99 8.15
C SER A 187 -10.71 -26.38 8.47
N ARG A 188 -10.59 -27.33 7.54
CA ARG A 188 -11.00 -28.73 7.76
C ARG A 188 -10.27 -29.32 8.97
N TYR A 189 -8.97 -29.04 9.11
CA TYR A 189 -8.18 -29.43 10.27
C TYR A 189 -8.71 -28.85 11.58
N ASP A 190 -9.10 -27.57 11.59
CA ASP A 190 -9.62 -26.93 12.79
C ASP A 190 -10.95 -27.57 13.25
N LYS A 191 -11.82 -27.93 12.30
CA LYS A 191 -13.07 -28.65 12.60
C LYS A 191 -12.78 -30.05 13.16
N TRP A 192 -11.79 -30.74 12.60
CA TRP A 192 -11.36 -32.04 13.11
C TRP A 192 -10.82 -31.94 14.54
N MET A 193 -9.94 -30.97 14.82
CA MET A 193 -9.39 -30.69 16.16
C MET A 193 -10.48 -30.41 17.21
N ARG A 194 -11.58 -29.77 16.81
CA ARG A 194 -12.72 -29.45 17.68
C ARG A 194 -13.79 -30.54 17.73
N ASN A 195 -13.61 -31.66 17.02
CA ASN A 195 -14.62 -32.71 16.85
C ASN A 195 -15.94 -32.22 16.21
N GLU A 196 -15.85 -31.24 15.30
CA GLU A 196 -16.99 -30.62 14.57
C GLU A 196 -17.17 -31.20 13.15
N GLY A 197 -16.49 -32.31 12.84
CA GLY A 197 -16.45 -32.93 11.52
C GLY A 197 -15.10 -32.76 10.83
N GLY A 198 -15.07 -32.83 9.50
CA GLY A 198 -13.82 -32.66 8.74
C GLY A 198 -12.81 -33.81 8.92
N ALA A 199 -13.31 -35.04 9.12
CA ALA A 199 -12.48 -36.22 9.34
C ALA A 199 -11.30 -36.30 8.35
N LEU A 200 -10.10 -36.43 8.90
CA LEU A 200 -8.88 -36.62 8.12
C LEU A 200 -8.83 -38.05 7.59
N THR A 201 -8.47 -38.21 6.32
CA THR A 201 -8.17 -39.51 5.73
C THR A 201 -6.91 -40.12 6.37
N GLU A 202 -6.69 -41.43 6.16
CA GLU A 202 -5.48 -42.10 6.65
C GLU A 202 -4.20 -41.40 6.15
N THR A 203 -4.15 -41.07 4.85
CA THR A 203 -3.05 -40.31 4.23
C THR A 203 -2.82 -38.95 4.90
N GLU A 204 -3.89 -38.23 5.24
CA GLU A 204 -3.80 -36.91 5.89
C GLU A 204 -3.34 -37.04 7.36
N GLN A 205 -3.74 -38.10 8.06
CA GLN A 205 -3.27 -38.37 9.43
C GLN A 205 -1.79 -38.77 9.45
N GLU A 206 -1.34 -39.59 8.49
CA GLU A 206 0.08 -39.89 8.31
C GLU A 206 0.86 -38.62 7.93
N GLY A 207 0.28 -37.75 7.11
CA GLY A 207 0.83 -36.43 6.78
C GLY A 207 0.98 -35.51 7.99
N LEU A 208 -0.03 -35.46 8.87
CA LEU A 208 0.03 -34.74 10.15
C LEU A 208 1.20 -35.26 11.00
N ALA A 209 1.30 -36.58 11.18
CA ALA A 209 2.38 -37.19 11.95
C ALA A 209 3.77 -36.84 11.38
N LEU A 210 3.92 -36.80 10.05
CA LEU A 210 5.15 -36.37 9.39
C LEU A 210 5.45 -34.89 9.63
N VAL A 211 4.46 -34.00 9.56
CA VAL A 211 4.63 -32.57 9.88
C VAL A 211 5.03 -32.37 11.35
N GLU A 212 4.38 -33.07 12.28
CA GLU A 212 4.72 -33.03 13.70
C GLU A 212 6.14 -33.54 13.97
N GLN A 213 6.56 -34.60 13.28
CA GLN A 213 7.89 -35.19 13.46
C GLN A 213 9.00 -34.35 12.82
N LYS A 214 8.80 -33.84 11.60
CA LYS A 214 9.88 -33.30 10.75
C LYS A 214 9.85 -31.79 10.61
N CYS A 215 8.69 -31.15 10.73
CA CYS A 215 8.51 -29.72 10.46
C CYS A 215 8.26 -28.89 11.74
N ALA A 216 7.65 -29.51 12.77
CA ALA A 216 7.30 -28.85 14.02
C ALA A 216 8.45 -28.13 14.77
N PRO A 217 9.74 -28.51 14.64
CA PRO A 217 10.84 -27.74 15.25
C PRO A 217 10.89 -26.27 14.83
N CYS A 218 10.29 -25.91 13.69
CA CYS A 218 10.09 -24.52 13.24
C CYS A 218 8.60 -24.19 13.11
N HIS A 219 7.79 -25.11 12.59
CA HIS A 219 6.36 -24.93 12.35
C HIS A 219 5.51 -25.55 13.46
N SER A 220 5.67 -25.05 14.68
CA SER A 220 5.09 -25.66 15.89
C SER A 220 3.67 -25.19 16.20
N GLY A 221 2.97 -25.98 17.02
CA GLY A 221 1.69 -25.61 17.62
C GLY A 221 0.55 -25.43 16.61
N VAL A 222 -0.57 -24.93 17.10
CA VAL A 222 -1.80 -24.77 16.31
C VAL A 222 -1.69 -23.71 15.21
N LEU A 223 -0.75 -22.77 15.34
CA LEU A 223 -0.47 -21.75 14.33
C LEU A 223 0.54 -22.23 13.27
N PHE A 224 1.10 -23.43 13.42
CA PHE A 224 2.12 -24.00 12.53
C PHE A 224 3.30 -23.06 12.28
N SER A 225 3.73 -22.37 13.35
CA SER A 225 4.88 -21.47 13.37
C SER A 225 5.32 -21.25 14.82
N ASP A 226 6.63 -21.17 15.02
CA ASP A 226 7.23 -20.67 16.26
C ASP A 226 7.51 -19.15 16.23
N PHE A 227 7.22 -18.50 15.09
CA PHE A 227 7.46 -17.09 14.77
C PHE A 227 8.90 -16.61 14.94
N LYS A 228 9.88 -17.53 15.03
CA LYS A 228 11.29 -17.18 15.13
C LYS A 228 11.87 -16.81 13.78
N PHE A 229 13.10 -16.28 13.81
CA PHE A 229 13.85 -15.91 12.62
C PHE A 229 14.91 -16.97 12.33
N ARG A 230 14.91 -17.50 11.11
CA ARG A 230 15.77 -18.62 10.71
C ARG A 230 16.24 -18.43 9.27
N ASN A 231 17.45 -18.91 8.98
CA ASN A 231 17.93 -19.01 7.61
C ASN A 231 17.61 -20.43 7.11
N ASN A 232 16.70 -20.53 6.15
CA ASN A 232 16.24 -21.79 5.59
C ASN A 232 17.14 -22.33 4.46
N GLY A 233 18.34 -21.76 4.28
CA GLY A 233 19.33 -22.23 3.31
C GLY A 233 18.99 -21.95 1.85
N LEU A 234 18.17 -20.93 1.56
CA LEU A 234 17.93 -20.51 0.18
C LEU A 234 19.22 -19.97 -0.48
N PRO A 235 19.45 -20.25 -1.78
CA PRO A 235 20.61 -19.69 -2.48
C PRO A 235 20.58 -18.16 -2.56
N THR A 236 21.64 -17.51 -2.12
CA THR A 236 21.73 -16.03 -2.04
C THR A 236 22.14 -15.38 -3.36
N ALA A 237 22.69 -16.14 -4.31
CA ALA A 237 23.04 -15.61 -5.63
C ALA A 237 21.82 -15.11 -6.44
N VAL A 238 20.61 -15.53 -6.05
CA VAL A 238 19.34 -15.13 -6.69
C VAL A 238 18.76 -13.86 -6.08
N ASN A 239 18.96 -13.65 -4.77
CA ASN A 239 18.44 -12.51 -4.04
C ASN A 239 19.44 -12.12 -2.94
N THR A 240 19.88 -10.85 -2.95
CA THR A 240 20.85 -10.28 -2.01
C THR A 240 20.22 -9.69 -0.76
N ASP A 241 18.92 -9.88 -0.54
CA ASP A 241 18.21 -9.49 0.69
C ASP A 241 18.83 -10.19 1.91
N GLU A 242 19.39 -9.41 2.82
CA GLU A 242 20.08 -9.93 4.00
C GLU A 242 19.13 -10.22 5.16
N GLY A 243 17.82 -10.05 4.94
CA GLY A 243 16.76 -10.40 5.88
C GLY A 243 16.82 -9.58 7.15
N ARG A 244 16.81 -10.26 8.29
CA ARG A 244 16.85 -9.64 9.62
C ARG A 244 18.11 -8.81 9.89
N TYR A 245 19.21 -9.07 9.20
CA TYR A 245 20.44 -8.28 9.34
C TYR A 245 20.22 -6.79 9.05
N ASP A 246 19.37 -6.44 8.09
CA ASP A 246 19.07 -5.04 7.75
C ASP A 246 18.47 -4.26 8.94
N ILE A 247 17.90 -4.96 9.92
CA ILE A 247 17.34 -4.40 11.15
C ILE A 247 18.33 -4.47 12.31
N THR A 248 18.97 -5.63 12.53
CA THR A 248 19.76 -5.87 13.74
C THR A 248 21.24 -5.50 13.59
N LEU A 249 21.73 -5.44 12.35
CA LEU A 249 23.15 -5.26 12.00
C LEU A 249 24.09 -6.31 12.63
N HIS A 250 23.55 -7.44 13.09
CA HIS A 250 24.31 -8.55 13.66
C HIS A 250 24.57 -9.62 12.61
N ASP A 251 25.84 -9.98 12.39
CA ASP A 251 26.23 -10.96 11.36
C ASP A 251 25.54 -12.32 11.54
N GLU A 252 25.20 -12.71 12.77
CA GLU A 252 24.51 -13.96 13.04
C GLU A 252 23.08 -13.98 12.48
N ASP A 253 22.47 -12.82 12.21
CA ASP A 253 21.09 -12.68 11.69
C ASP A 253 21.01 -12.56 10.17
N ARG A 254 22.15 -12.57 9.47
CA ARG A 254 22.22 -12.47 8.02
C ARG A 254 21.45 -13.61 7.36
N PHE A 255 20.55 -13.26 6.43
CA PHE A 255 19.64 -14.15 5.71
C PHE A 255 18.62 -14.89 6.59
N LYS A 256 18.38 -14.43 7.81
CA LYS A 256 17.28 -14.95 8.62
C LYS A 256 15.98 -14.23 8.29
N PHE A 257 14.93 -15.00 8.14
CA PHE A 257 13.57 -14.52 7.95
C PHE A 257 12.63 -15.18 8.95
N LYS A 258 11.53 -14.50 9.26
CA LYS A 258 10.48 -15.01 10.12
C LYS A 258 9.92 -16.31 9.55
N VAL A 259 9.74 -17.32 10.40
CA VAL A 259 9.06 -18.56 10.04
C VAL A 259 7.55 -18.27 9.86
N PRO A 260 6.99 -18.37 8.64
CA PRO A 260 5.57 -18.10 8.43
C PRO A 260 4.70 -19.27 8.92
N SER A 261 3.41 -19.01 9.11
CA SER A 261 2.42 -20.06 9.37
C SER A 261 2.24 -20.95 8.14
N LEU A 262 2.01 -22.26 8.34
CA LEU A 262 1.62 -23.19 7.27
C LEU A 262 0.11 -23.20 6.98
N ARG A 263 -0.67 -22.32 7.61
CA ARG A 263 -2.11 -22.18 7.32
C ARG A 263 -2.30 -21.50 5.96
N ASN A 264 -3.38 -21.86 5.27
CA ASN A 264 -3.82 -21.21 4.02
C ASN A 264 -2.85 -21.27 2.83
N LEU A 265 -1.91 -22.23 2.80
CA LEU A 265 -0.89 -22.31 1.74
C LEU A 265 -1.46 -22.43 0.32
N ALA A 266 -2.68 -22.96 0.14
CA ALA A 266 -3.31 -23.02 -1.18
C ALA A 266 -3.66 -21.63 -1.74
N PHE A 267 -3.77 -20.60 -0.90
CA PHE A 267 -4.12 -19.24 -1.30
C PHE A 267 -2.90 -18.32 -1.41
N THR A 268 -1.78 -18.67 -0.77
CA THR A 268 -0.64 -17.77 -0.55
C THR A 268 0.58 -18.11 -1.42
N ALA A 269 0.38 -18.77 -2.57
CA ALA A 269 1.46 -18.98 -3.53
C ALA A 269 1.78 -17.67 -4.29
N PRO A 270 3.03 -17.44 -4.72
CA PRO A 270 4.20 -18.31 -4.56
C PRO A 270 4.86 -18.20 -3.16
N TYR A 271 5.81 -19.08 -2.87
CA TYR A 271 6.39 -19.28 -1.54
C TYR A 271 7.80 -18.73 -1.39
N MET A 272 8.22 -18.61 -0.12
CA MET A 272 9.46 -17.99 0.37
C MET A 272 9.39 -16.46 0.42
N HIS A 273 10.37 -15.84 1.06
CA HIS A 273 10.41 -14.38 1.23
C HIS A 273 10.48 -13.61 -0.09
N ASP A 274 10.87 -14.27 -1.18
CA ASP A 274 11.00 -13.69 -2.51
C ASP A 274 10.16 -14.39 -3.59
N GLY A 275 9.25 -15.28 -3.16
CA GLY A 275 8.30 -15.92 -4.06
C GLY A 275 8.92 -16.82 -5.13
N ARG A 276 10.18 -17.26 -4.99
CA ARG A 276 10.89 -18.01 -6.04
C ARG A 276 10.36 -19.43 -6.26
N LEU A 277 9.57 -19.98 -5.34
CA LEU A 277 9.03 -21.34 -5.43
C LEU A 277 7.53 -21.29 -5.67
N GLY A 278 7.06 -21.84 -6.79
CA GLY A 278 5.66 -21.79 -7.20
C GLY A 278 4.78 -22.89 -6.59
N THR A 279 5.36 -24.02 -6.15
CA THR A 279 4.58 -25.17 -5.66
C THR A 279 5.11 -25.73 -4.33
N LEU A 280 4.25 -26.43 -3.58
CA LEU A 280 4.65 -27.07 -2.33
C LEU A 280 5.64 -28.22 -2.57
N GLU A 281 5.58 -28.87 -3.74
CA GLU A 281 6.59 -29.86 -4.14
C GLU A 281 7.98 -29.22 -4.27
N GLN A 282 8.08 -28.02 -4.86
CA GLN A 282 9.34 -27.29 -4.93
C GLN A 282 9.83 -26.86 -3.55
N VAL A 283 8.91 -26.46 -2.65
CA VAL A 283 9.24 -26.14 -1.24
C VAL A 283 9.80 -27.37 -0.52
N LEU A 284 9.15 -28.52 -0.64
CA LEU A 284 9.60 -29.75 -0.01
C LEU A 284 10.88 -30.29 -0.65
N GLU A 285 11.10 -30.05 -1.94
CA GLU A 285 12.38 -30.37 -2.60
C GLU A 285 13.51 -29.50 -2.07
N HIS A 286 13.27 -28.19 -1.92
CA HIS A 286 14.24 -27.27 -1.28
C HIS A 286 14.65 -27.77 0.10
N TYR A 287 13.68 -28.07 0.97
CA TYR A 287 13.97 -28.59 2.30
C TYR A 287 14.59 -29.98 2.28
N SER A 288 14.38 -30.79 1.23
CA SER A 288 14.94 -32.14 1.11
C SER A 288 16.38 -32.17 0.61
N SER A 289 16.74 -31.30 -0.35
CA SER A 289 18.03 -31.39 -1.05
C SER A 289 18.62 -30.03 -1.44
N GLY A 290 17.82 -28.96 -1.46
CA GLY A 290 18.21 -27.62 -1.93
C GLY A 290 18.90 -26.71 -0.90
N ILE A 291 19.13 -27.18 0.32
CA ILE A 291 19.74 -26.40 1.39
C ILE A 291 21.19 -25.99 1.04
N GLU A 292 21.41 -24.69 0.90
CA GLU A 292 22.74 -24.10 0.83
C GLU A 292 23.31 -23.91 2.23
N LYS A 293 24.58 -24.30 2.41
CA LYS A 293 25.26 -24.18 3.71
C LYS A 293 25.91 -22.81 3.78
N SER A 294 25.60 -22.06 4.85
CA SER A 294 26.22 -20.78 5.17
C SER A 294 26.63 -20.73 6.64
N ALA A 295 27.19 -19.61 7.11
CA ALA A 295 27.49 -19.41 8.53
C ALA A 295 26.24 -19.30 9.41
N THR A 296 25.11 -18.86 8.84
CA THR A 296 23.87 -18.56 9.57
C THR A 296 22.74 -19.55 9.31
N VAL A 297 22.93 -20.54 8.41
CA VAL A 297 21.93 -21.57 8.12
C VAL A 297 21.46 -22.25 9.40
N ASP A 298 20.16 -22.48 9.52
CA ASP A 298 19.61 -23.05 10.73
C ASP A 298 20.22 -24.45 10.99
N PRO A 299 20.79 -24.71 12.19
CA PRO A 299 21.41 -25.99 12.49
C PRO A 299 20.45 -27.19 12.38
N LEU A 300 19.14 -26.98 12.47
CA LEU A 300 18.14 -28.03 12.26
C LEU A 300 18.14 -28.57 10.84
N LEU A 301 18.62 -27.79 9.86
CA LEU A 301 18.71 -28.15 8.44
C LEU A 301 20.10 -28.70 8.05
N VAL A 302 21.05 -28.76 8.99
CA VAL A 302 22.39 -29.32 8.78
C VAL A 302 22.76 -30.21 9.96
N LYS A 303 22.35 -31.48 9.91
CA LYS A 303 22.60 -32.46 10.99
C LYS A 303 23.66 -33.47 10.58
N ASN A 304 24.70 -33.64 11.39
CA ASN A 304 25.77 -34.63 11.16
C ASN A 304 26.40 -34.54 9.75
N GLY A 305 26.49 -33.34 9.19
CA GLY A 305 27.01 -33.10 7.84
C GLY A 305 26.02 -33.36 6.70
N GLN A 306 24.85 -33.92 6.98
CA GLN A 306 23.75 -34.03 6.00
C GLN A 306 22.94 -32.74 5.98
N LYS A 307 22.66 -32.25 4.77
CA LYS A 307 21.85 -31.06 4.54
C LYS A 307 20.41 -31.45 4.25
N GLY A 308 19.47 -30.65 4.73
CA GLY A 308 18.05 -30.85 4.50
C GLY A 308 17.40 -31.87 5.44
N ILE A 309 16.12 -32.11 5.17
CA ILE A 309 15.24 -33.02 5.86
C ILE A 309 15.01 -34.21 4.94
N ALA A 310 15.41 -35.40 5.35
CA ALA A 310 15.19 -36.61 4.55
C ALA A 310 13.69 -36.85 4.35
N LEU A 311 13.24 -36.75 3.09
CA LEU A 311 11.84 -36.91 2.67
C LEU A 311 11.74 -37.83 1.45
N THR A 312 11.01 -38.93 1.56
CA THR A 312 10.67 -39.76 0.40
C THR A 312 9.59 -39.10 -0.46
N ALA A 313 9.42 -39.54 -1.71
CA ALA A 313 8.35 -39.03 -2.57
C ALA A 313 6.95 -39.25 -1.95
N GLU A 314 6.75 -40.38 -1.29
CA GLU A 314 5.50 -40.72 -0.59
C GLU A 314 5.27 -39.81 0.62
N GLU A 315 6.31 -39.57 1.43
CA GLU A 315 6.22 -38.65 2.57
C GLU A 315 5.87 -37.22 2.12
N LYS A 316 6.46 -36.74 1.00
CA LYS A 316 6.12 -35.42 0.44
C LYS A 316 4.64 -35.31 0.08
N GLN A 317 4.08 -36.34 -0.55
CA GLN A 317 2.66 -36.36 -0.92
C GLN A 317 1.74 -36.39 0.31
N LYS A 318 2.08 -37.18 1.34
CA LYS A 318 1.34 -37.22 2.60
C LYS A 318 1.37 -35.88 3.32
N ILE A 319 2.53 -35.22 3.39
CA ILE A 319 2.67 -33.88 3.95
C ILE A 319 1.78 -32.89 3.19
N ILE A 320 1.82 -32.88 1.84
CA ILE A 320 0.98 -31.98 1.04
C ILE A 320 -0.51 -32.25 1.28
N ALA A 321 -0.94 -33.51 1.32
CA ALA A 321 -2.33 -33.87 1.60
C ALA A 321 -2.79 -33.31 2.96
N PHE A 322 -1.93 -33.39 3.99
CA PHE A 322 -2.21 -32.77 5.27
C PHE A 322 -2.24 -31.23 5.19
N LEU A 323 -1.25 -30.58 4.57
CA LEU A 323 -1.22 -29.12 4.45
C LEU A 323 -2.45 -28.56 3.75
N GLN A 324 -3.04 -29.30 2.81
CA GLN A 324 -4.31 -28.94 2.17
C GLN A 324 -5.49 -28.86 3.14
N THR A 325 -5.43 -29.57 4.27
CA THR A 325 -6.46 -29.52 5.32
C THR A 325 -6.45 -28.21 6.12
N LEU A 326 -5.34 -27.44 6.04
CA LEU A 326 -5.11 -26.19 6.78
C LEU A 326 -5.66 -24.95 6.05
N ASN A 327 -6.31 -25.12 4.90
CA ASN A 327 -6.91 -24.03 4.14
C ASN A 327 -8.30 -23.71 4.67
N ASP A 328 -8.52 -22.45 5.04
CA ASP A 328 -9.78 -21.93 5.54
C ASP A 328 -10.50 -21.15 4.43
N GLU A 329 -11.34 -21.84 3.67
CA GLU A 329 -12.16 -21.20 2.64
C GLU A 329 -13.15 -20.20 3.21
N THR A 330 -13.57 -20.34 4.47
CA THR A 330 -14.50 -19.39 5.09
C THR A 330 -13.82 -18.05 5.35
N PHE A 331 -12.54 -18.08 5.75
CA PHE A 331 -11.71 -16.88 5.86
C PHE A 331 -11.45 -16.22 4.50
N ALA A 332 -11.00 -17.00 3.51
CA ALA A 332 -10.63 -16.49 2.18
C ALA A 332 -11.80 -15.87 1.40
N LYS A 333 -13.05 -16.18 1.79
CA LYS A 333 -14.29 -15.71 1.16
C LYS A 333 -15.18 -14.90 2.11
N ASP A 334 -14.69 -14.52 3.29
CA ASP A 334 -15.48 -13.82 4.30
C ASP A 334 -15.87 -12.40 3.83
N PRO A 335 -17.14 -12.09 3.60
CA PRO A 335 -17.55 -10.76 3.14
C PRO A 335 -17.17 -9.64 4.11
N ARG A 336 -16.96 -9.94 5.40
CA ARG A 336 -16.50 -8.95 6.38
C ARG A 336 -15.16 -8.34 5.98
N PHE A 337 -14.32 -9.07 5.25
CA PHE A 337 -13.01 -8.59 4.82
C PHE A 337 -12.94 -8.13 3.36
N SER A 338 -14.02 -8.25 2.57
CA SER A 338 -13.97 -7.91 1.14
C SER A 338 -13.90 -6.41 0.87
N GLU A 339 -13.27 -6.01 -0.23
CA GLU A 339 -13.22 -4.61 -0.68
C GLU A 339 -14.62 -4.02 -0.94
N SER A 340 -15.60 -4.85 -1.35
CA SER A 340 -16.92 -4.44 -1.86
C SER A 340 -17.80 -3.59 -0.92
N ASP A 341 -17.50 -3.56 0.39
CA ASP A 341 -18.24 -2.74 1.36
C ASP A 341 -17.50 -1.46 1.77
N ALA A 342 -16.21 -1.35 1.41
CA ALA A 342 -15.46 -0.11 1.57
C ALA A 342 -15.79 0.77 0.37
N ALA A 343 -16.59 1.82 0.57
CA ALA A 343 -16.76 2.83 -0.47
C ALA A 343 -15.37 3.47 -0.70
N PRO A 344 -14.75 3.35 -1.90
CA PRO A 344 -13.56 4.12 -2.21
C PRO A 344 -13.90 5.61 -2.07
N ALA A 345 -12.92 6.45 -1.73
CA ALA A 345 -13.11 7.90 -1.82
C ALA A 345 -13.54 8.25 -3.27
N PRO A 346 -14.83 8.57 -3.53
CA PRO A 346 -15.38 8.43 -4.89
C PRO A 346 -14.85 9.48 -5.86
N GLU A 347 -14.36 10.61 -5.35
CA GLU A 347 -14.07 11.80 -6.18
C GLU A 347 -12.81 11.67 -7.05
N LEU A 348 -11.90 10.71 -6.82
CA LEU A 348 -10.71 10.49 -7.67
C LEU A 348 -10.77 9.19 -8.49
N ALA A 349 -11.41 8.14 -7.98
CA ALA A 349 -11.54 6.86 -8.66
C ALA A 349 -12.33 6.95 -9.99
N GLU A 350 -13.31 7.86 -10.07
CA GLU A 350 -14.07 8.12 -11.29
C GLU A 350 -13.20 8.63 -12.45
N PHE A 351 -12.07 9.29 -12.14
CA PHE A 351 -11.24 9.97 -13.14
C PHE A 351 -9.90 9.28 -13.43
N ALA A 352 -9.63 8.14 -12.81
CA ALA A 352 -8.38 7.39 -12.96
C ALA A 352 -8.10 6.96 -14.42
N ASN A 353 -9.16 6.67 -15.19
CA ASN A 353 -9.08 6.23 -16.59
C ASN A 353 -9.51 7.31 -17.60
N THR A 354 -9.59 8.57 -17.18
CA THR A 354 -10.04 9.67 -18.04
C THR A 354 -9.00 10.00 -19.11
N ASP A 355 -9.44 10.04 -20.37
CA ASP A 355 -8.66 10.59 -21.49
C ASP A 355 -8.70 12.13 -21.43
N TRP A 356 -7.75 12.69 -20.68
CA TRP A 356 -7.69 14.12 -20.34
C TRP A 356 -7.54 15.05 -21.54
N GLU A 357 -7.10 14.56 -22.70
CA GLU A 357 -7.01 15.37 -23.92
C GLU A 357 -8.38 15.71 -24.51
N LYS A 358 -9.42 14.96 -24.14
CA LYS A 358 -10.80 15.13 -24.63
C LYS A 358 -11.73 15.85 -23.66
N VAL A 359 -11.25 16.18 -22.46
CA VAL A 359 -12.07 16.81 -21.41
C VAL A 359 -11.96 18.32 -21.50
N ASP A 360 -13.10 19.02 -21.54
CA ASP A 360 -13.10 20.48 -21.38
C ASP A 360 -12.93 20.85 -19.91
N LEU A 361 -11.75 21.37 -19.59
CA LEU A 361 -11.35 21.76 -18.24
C LEU A 361 -11.39 23.28 -18.05
N ARG A 362 -11.90 24.04 -19.03
CA ARG A 362 -12.01 25.50 -18.96
C ARG A 362 -12.65 25.93 -17.65
N THR A 363 -12.01 26.89 -16.98
CA THR A 363 -12.58 27.49 -15.77
C THR A 363 -12.87 28.97 -15.99
N ASP A 364 -14.01 29.43 -15.48
CA ASP A 364 -14.31 30.87 -15.34
C ASP A 364 -14.08 31.36 -13.91
N ASN A 365 -13.56 30.49 -13.05
CA ASN A 365 -13.29 30.83 -11.67
C ASN A 365 -12.11 31.81 -11.57
N HIS A 366 -12.41 33.04 -11.13
CA HIS A 366 -11.44 34.10 -10.98
C HIS A 366 -10.30 33.74 -10.00
N VAL A 367 -10.58 32.99 -8.93
CA VAL A 367 -9.56 32.57 -7.96
C VAL A 367 -8.53 31.67 -8.63
N ILE A 368 -9.00 30.65 -9.36
CA ILE A 368 -8.12 29.72 -10.09
C ILE A 368 -7.34 30.44 -11.19
N LYS A 369 -8.00 31.30 -11.98
CA LYS A 369 -7.33 32.12 -13.01
C LYS A 369 -6.22 32.97 -12.42
N SER A 370 -6.53 33.71 -11.35
CA SER A 370 -5.56 34.60 -10.70
C SER A 370 -4.38 33.84 -10.07
N THR A 371 -4.65 32.65 -9.51
CA THR A 371 -3.60 31.79 -8.91
C THR A 371 -2.70 31.20 -9.99
N LEU A 372 -3.26 30.68 -11.08
CA LEU A 372 -2.45 30.14 -12.19
C LEU A 372 -1.65 31.23 -12.93
N ALA A 373 -2.19 32.44 -13.06
CA ALA A 373 -1.43 33.59 -13.54
C ALA A 373 -0.26 33.93 -12.60
N LYS A 374 -0.47 33.82 -11.28
CA LYS A 374 0.60 34.00 -10.29
C LYS A 374 1.66 32.90 -10.37
N ALA A 375 1.25 31.65 -10.60
CA ALA A 375 2.17 30.53 -10.82
C ALA A 375 3.08 30.80 -12.03
N LEU A 376 2.50 31.31 -13.12
CA LEU A 376 3.25 31.70 -14.31
C LEU A 376 4.28 32.81 -14.01
N SER A 377 3.94 33.77 -13.14
CA SER A 377 4.89 34.81 -12.70
C SER A 377 6.10 34.25 -11.94
N TYR A 378 5.90 33.20 -11.13
CA TYR A 378 7.01 32.54 -10.43
C TYR A 378 7.83 31.68 -11.39
N TYR A 379 7.17 30.99 -12.32
CA TYR A 379 7.84 30.28 -13.40
C TYR A 379 8.76 31.20 -14.21
N TRP A 380 8.34 32.45 -14.49
CA TRP A 380 9.21 33.45 -15.13
C TRP A 380 10.46 33.74 -14.30
N GLY A 381 10.35 33.79 -12.98
CA GLY A 381 11.50 33.91 -12.08
C GLY A 381 12.48 32.75 -12.21
N ILE A 382 11.97 31.51 -12.23
CA ILE A 382 12.77 30.29 -12.42
C ILE A 382 13.54 30.38 -13.74
N LYS A 383 12.79 30.61 -14.84
CA LYS A 383 13.34 30.72 -16.19
C LYS A 383 14.42 31.81 -16.29
N GLN A 384 14.17 33.00 -15.70
CA GLN A 384 15.15 34.08 -15.70
C GLN A 384 16.41 33.73 -14.90
N GLY A 385 16.26 33.05 -13.76
CA GLY A 385 17.39 32.51 -13.00
C GLY A 385 18.26 31.59 -13.86
N LEU A 386 17.64 30.62 -14.55
CA LEU A 386 18.35 29.68 -15.41
C LEU A 386 18.98 30.33 -16.66
N LEU A 387 18.33 31.34 -17.24
CA LEU A 387 18.89 32.13 -18.34
C LEU A 387 20.15 32.90 -17.92
N MET A 388 20.19 33.37 -16.68
CA MET A 388 21.30 34.16 -16.13
C MET A 388 22.35 33.30 -15.40
N ASP A 389 22.23 31.97 -15.46
CA ASP A 389 23.04 31.01 -14.68
C ASP A 389 23.04 31.34 -13.16
N ASN A 390 21.93 31.86 -12.65
CA ASN A 390 21.72 32.23 -11.26
C ASN A 390 20.79 31.23 -10.57
N GLY A 391 21.37 30.14 -10.08
CA GLY A 391 20.60 29.07 -9.44
C GLY A 391 19.92 29.49 -8.13
N LYS A 392 20.46 30.48 -7.42
CA LYS A 392 19.83 31.04 -6.23
C LYS A 392 18.51 31.75 -6.53
N GLU A 393 18.47 32.55 -7.59
CA GLU A 393 17.23 33.22 -8.01
C GLU A 393 16.19 32.21 -8.51
N SER A 394 16.65 31.19 -9.25
CA SER A 394 15.82 30.09 -9.70
C SER A 394 15.18 29.33 -8.53
N SER A 395 15.99 28.93 -7.54
CA SER A 395 15.52 28.27 -6.31
C SER A 395 14.53 29.13 -5.54
N ARG A 396 14.80 30.43 -5.39
CA ARG A 396 13.89 31.37 -4.71
C ARG A 396 12.53 31.43 -5.39
N ALA A 397 12.51 31.53 -6.72
CA ALA A 397 11.27 31.56 -7.49
C ALA A 397 10.52 30.22 -7.43
N ALA A 398 11.24 29.10 -7.47
CA ALA A 398 10.66 27.76 -7.34
C ALA A 398 10.02 27.53 -5.96
N LYS A 399 10.63 28.00 -4.86
CA LYS A 399 10.01 27.96 -3.52
C LYS A 399 8.68 28.70 -3.46
N LEU A 400 8.60 29.86 -4.12
CA LEU A 400 7.36 30.64 -4.19
C LEU A 400 6.30 29.94 -5.05
N LEU A 401 6.71 29.29 -6.14
CA LEU A 401 5.83 28.48 -6.98
C LEU A 401 5.30 27.27 -6.20
N LEU A 402 6.17 26.50 -5.54
CA LEU A 402 5.80 25.32 -4.77
C LEU A 402 4.78 25.66 -3.70
N ASN A 403 5.08 26.67 -2.87
CA ASN A 403 4.16 27.15 -1.84
C ASN A 403 2.81 27.62 -2.41
N LEU A 404 2.79 28.24 -3.60
CA LEU A 404 1.54 28.63 -4.25
C LEU A 404 0.74 27.40 -4.72
N LEU A 405 1.40 26.40 -5.29
CA LEU A 405 0.77 25.17 -5.78
C LEU A 405 0.21 24.32 -4.62
N GLU A 406 0.96 24.20 -3.51
CA GLU A 406 0.51 23.50 -2.30
C GLU A 406 -0.74 24.13 -1.67
N ASN A 407 -0.90 25.45 -1.81
CA ASN A 407 -1.93 26.22 -1.13
C ASN A 407 -3.00 26.79 -2.08
N ILE A 408 -3.17 26.22 -3.28
CA ILE A 408 -4.21 26.68 -4.21
C ILE A 408 -5.61 26.43 -3.62
N ASP A 409 -6.45 27.46 -3.60
CA ASP A 409 -7.86 27.28 -3.24
C ASP A 409 -8.64 26.68 -4.41
N LEU A 410 -8.89 25.38 -4.32
CA LEU A 410 -9.74 24.65 -5.25
C LEU A 410 -11.16 24.45 -4.73
N SER A 411 -11.54 24.98 -3.57
CA SER A 411 -12.85 24.71 -2.94
C SER A 411 -14.02 24.89 -3.91
N THR A 412 -13.93 25.92 -4.75
CA THR A 412 -14.91 26.35 -5.76
C THR A 412 -14.68 25.76 -7.17
N ALA A 413 -13.68 24.90 -7.36
CA ALA A 413 -13.42 24.19 -8.62
C ALA A 413 -14.40 23.02 -8.82
N ALA A 414 -14.70 22.70 -10.08
CA ALA A 414 -15.48 21.50 -10.43
C ALA A 414 -14.70 20.22 -10.04
N PRO A 415 -15.37 19.12 -9.67
CA PRO A 415 -14.69 17.86 -9.29
C PRO A 415 -13.68 17.37 -10.34
N ILE A 416 -14.05 17.39 -11.63
CA ILE A 416 -13.15 17.01 -12.73
C ILE A 416 -11.90 17.91 -12.83
N GLN A 417 -12.04 19.20 -12.51
CA GLN A 417 -10.94 20.16 -12.48
C GLN A 417 -10.02 19.91 -11.28
N LYS A 418 -10.58 19.56 -10.11
CA LYS A 418 -9.81 19.15 -8.93
C LYS A 418 -8.99 17.90 -9.22
N ALA A 419 -9.63 16.89 -9.82
CA ALA A 419 -8.97 15.64 -10.19
C ALA A 419 -7.84 15.86 -11.19
N PHE A 420 -8.07 16.65 -12.24
CA PHE A 420 -7.03 17.01 -13.20
C PHE A 420 -5.89 17.80 -12.55
N TYR A 421 -6.22 18.79 -11.70
CA TYR A 421 -5.22 19.57 -10.98
C TYR A 421 -4.32 18.67 -10.15
N LEU A 422 -4.91 17.81 -9.31
CA LEU A 422 -4.15 16.89 -8.44
C LEU A 422 -3.27 15.95 -9.26
N LYS A 423 -3.77 15.45 -10.41
CA LYS A 423 -2.98 14.60 -11.31
C LYS A 423 -1.76 15.31 -11.88
N VAL A 424 -1.89 16.58 -12.30
CA VAL A 424 -0.76 17.32 -12.89
C VAL A 424 0.14 17.94 -11.82
N TYR A 425 -0.43 18.29 -10.66
CA TYR A 425 0.30 18.84 -9.51
C TYR A 425 1.34 17.86 -8.98
N GLN A 426 1.09 16.56 -8.99
CA GLN A 426 2.07 15.56 -8.54
C GLN A 426 3.40 15.69 -9.29
N ASP A 427 3.35 15.69 -10.63
CA ASP A 427 4.54 15.83 -11.46
C ASP A 427 5.13 17.25 -11.37
N LEU A 428 4.27 18.28 -11.43
CA LEU A 428 4.71 19.68 -11.38
C LEU A 428 5.37 20.04 -10.04
N GLY A 429 4.81 19.56 -8.94
CA GLY A 429 5.29 19.77 -7.58
C GLY A 429 6.66 19.14 -7.38
N PHE A 430 6.83 17.88 -7.80
CA PHE A 430 8.10 17.16 -7.75
C PHE A 430 9.24 17.94 -8.43
N ASP A 431 9.04 18.37 -9.68
CA ASP A 431 10.08 19.10 -10.40
C ASP A 431 10.32 20.49 -9.79
N THR A 432 9.27 21.14 -9.28
CA THR A 432 9.39 22.46 -8.63
C THR A 432 10.19 22.35 -7.32
N GLU A 433 9.98 21.29 -6.54
CA GLU A 433 10.72 20.99 -5.32
C GLU A 433 12.22 20.78 -5.62
N HIS A 434 12.56 19.94 -6.60
CA HIS A 434 13.96 19.70 -6.97
C HIS A 434 14.67 20.97 -7.46
N VAL A 435 13.96 21.84 -8.18
CA VAL A 435 14.50 23.15 -8.56
C VAL A 435 14.70 24.06 -7.33
N ALA A 436 13.80 23.97 -6.34
CA ALA A 436 13.82 24.77 -5.12
C ALA A 436 14.92 24.36 -4.12
N GLU A 437 15.28 23.08 -4.05
CA GLU A 437 16.16 22.52 -3.02
C GLU A 437 17.65 22.79 -3.24
N THR A 438 18.05 23.11 -4.46
CA THR A 438 19.46 23.33 -4.82
C THR A 438 19.70 24.68 -5.45
N GLU A 439 20.94 25.18 -5.37
CA GLU A 439 21.42 26.32 -6.17
C GLU A 439 22.22 25.86 -7.41
N SER A 440 22.32 24.55 -7.65
CA SER A 440 22.99 23.98 -8.82
C SER A 440 22.16 24.17 -10.08
N VAL A 441 22.58 25.10 -10.95
CA VAL A 441 21.92 25.38 -12.23
C VAL A 441 21.83 24.13 -13.12
N ALA A 442 22.83 23.26 -13.08
CA ALA A 442 22.81 22.02 -13.86
C ALA A 442 21.66 21.12 -13.41
N HIS A 443 21.55 20.86 -12.11
CA HIS A 443 20.46 20.04 -11.56
C HIS A 443 19.09 20.68 -11.78
N GLN A 444 18.97 22.00 -11.59
CA GLN A 444 17.71 22.69 -11.86
C GLN A 444 17.27 22.57 -13.33
N ARG A 445 18.22 22.54 -14.28
CA ARG A 445 17.93 22.32 -15.70
C ARG A 445 17.44 20.91 -16.00
N ASP A 446 17.86 19.91 -15.23
CA ASP A 446 17.40 18.53 -15.39
C ASP A 446 15.88 18.42 -15.14
N HIS A 447 15.36 19.20 -14.19
CA HIS A 447 13.92 19.23 -13.84
C HIS A 447 13.11 20.31 -14.56
N PHE A 448 13.76 21.38 -15.04
CA PHE A 448 13.06 22.54 -15.60
C PHE A 448 12.21 22.20 -16.84
N GLY A 449 12.61 21.20 -17.63
CA GLY A 449 11.86 20.77 -18.81
C GLY A 449 10.48 20.20 -18.46
N ASP A 450 10.44 19.28 -17.51
CA ASP A 450 9.20 18.63 -17.08
C ASP A 450 8.33 19.56 -16.24
N LEU A 451 8.92 20.43 -15.42
CA LEU A 451 8.24 21.56 -14.77
C LEU A 451 7.50 22.41 -15.81
N SER A 452 8.21 22.82 -16.87
CA SER A 452 7.63 23.65 -17.95
C SER A 452 6.47 22.98 -18.67
N LYS A 453 6.62 21.68 -18.94
CA LYS A 453 5.60 20.86 -19.60
C LYS A 453 4.33 20.76 -18.75
N ASN A 454 4.47 20.46 -17.46
CA ASN A 454 3.32 20.24 -16.58
C ASN A 454 2.62 21.56 -16.23
N LEU A 455 3.36 22.66 -16.04
CA LEU A 455 2.75 23.98 -15.89
C LEU A 455 1.98 24.38 -17.15
N PHE A 456 2.54 24.13 -18.34
CA PHE A 456 1.84 24.40 -19.60
C PHE A 456 0.55 23.60 -19.72
N ARG A 457 0.55 22.32 -19.34
CA ARG A 457 -0.64 21.48 -19.31
C ARG A 457 -1.73 22.08 -18.43
N LEU A 458 -1.40 22.58 -17.23
CA LEU A 458 -2.35 23.29 -16.38
C LEU A 458 -2.90 24.55 -17.05
N ILE A 459 -2.02 25.46 -17.51
CA ILE A 459 -2.45 26.74 -18.09
C ILE A 459 -3.34 26.52 -19.32
N LYS A 460 -2.95 25.58 -20.20
CA LYS A 460 -3.70 25.23 -21.41
C LYS A 460 -5.06 24.59 -21.06
N SER A 461 -5.08 23.59 -20.20
CA SER A 461 -6.33 22.86 -19.89
C SER A 461 -7.36 23.74 -19.20
N PHE A 462 -6.93 24.60 -18.27
CA PHE A 462 -7.84 25.51 -17.58
C PHE A 462 -8.17 26.78 -18.37
N LYS A 463 -7.45 27.05 -19.47
CA LYS A 463 -7.60 28.24 -20.33
C LYS A 463 -7.55 29.54 -19.53
N THR A 464 -6.50 29.70 -18.73
CA THR A 464 -6.38 30.82 -17.78
C THR A 464 -5.59 32.01 -18.28
N ASN A 465 -4.99 31.93 -19.47
CA ASN A 465 -4.18 33.00 -20.03
C ASN A 465 -4.89 33.70 -21.19
N ASP A 466 -5.00 35.03 -21.12
CA ASP A 466 -5.62 35.84 -22.17
C ASP A 466 -4.63 36.21 -23.29
N GLN A 467 -3.34 35.98 -23.06
CA GLN A 467 -2.27 36.25 -24.02
C GLN A 467 -1.70 34.95 -24.60
N PRO A 468 -1.14 34.97 -25.83
CA PRO A 468 -0.46 33.82 -26.39
C PRO A 468 0.70 33.37 -25.52
N LEU A 469 0.67 32.10 -25.11
CA LEU A 469 1.81 31.43 -24.48
C LEU A 469 2.48 30.51 -25.52
N TYR A 470 3.75 30.76 -25.80
CA TYR A 470 4.53 30.00 -26.77
C TYR A 470 5.31 28.88 -26.07
N TYR A 471 5.22 27.66 -26.60
CA TYR A 471 5.94 26.51 -26.11
C TYR A 471 7.14 26.24 -27.01
N TYR A 472 8.34 26.43 -26.45
CA TYR A 472 9.60 26.24 -27.15
C TYR A 472 10.18 24.86 -26.85
N THR A 473 10.88 24.31 -27.84
CA THR A 473 11.71 23.10 -27.66
C THR A 473 13.14 23.34 -28.08
N CYS A 474 14.06 22.64 -27.43
CA CYS A 474 15.41 22.43 -27.89
C CYS A 474 15.75 20.94 -27.82
N PRO A 475 15.98 20.26 -28.97
CA PRO A 475 16.39 18.85 -28.99
C PRO A 475 17.78 18.56 -28.39
N LYS A 476 18.64 19.57 -28.27
CA LYS A 476 20.02 19.42 -27.75
C LYS A 476 20.11 19.56 -26.22
N ALA A 477 19.06 20.04 -25.56
CA ALA A 477 19.03 20.22 -24.12
C ALA A 477 19.04 18.85 -23.40
N ALA A 478 19.31 18.86 -22.10
CA ALA A 478 19.34 17.66 -21.26
C ALA A 478 20.16 16.51 -21.89
N ASN A 479 21.41 16.79 -22.27
CA ASN A 479 22.32 15.81 -22.89
C ASN A 479 21.77 15.13 -24.17
N GLY A 480 20.95 15.84 -24.95
CA GLY A 480 20.39 15.35 -26.22
C GLY A 480 19.04 14.66 -26.10
N ILE A 481 18.45 14.61 -24.90
CA ILE A 481 17.07 14.14 -24.65
C ILE A 481 16.06 15.17 -25.15
N GLY A 482 16.45 16.44 -25.14
CA GLY A 482 15.59 17.56 -25.48
C GLY A 482 14.99 18.22 -24.24
N GLY A 483 14.64 19.50 -24.37
CA GLY A 483 14.11 20.32 -23.29
C GLY A 483 13.07 21.29 -23.80
N PHE A 484 12.13 21.65 -22.94
CA PHE A 484 11.00 22.50 -23.28
C PHE A 484 10.87 23.66 -22.30
N TRP A 485 10.34 24.80 -22.77
CA TRP A 485 10.06 25.95 -21.91
C TRP A 485 8.96 26.86 -22.48
N LEU A 486 8.40 27.70 -21.62
CA LEU A 486 7.34 28.64 -21.96
C LEU A 486 7.89 30.01 -22.29
N SER A 487 7.20 30.77 -23.14
CA SER A 487 7.54 32.16 -23.45
C SER A 487 6.31 33.00 -23.76
N GLU A 488 6.37 34.29 -23.43
CA GLU A 488 5.35 35.28 -23.79
C GLU A 488 5.63 35.93 -25.15
N ILE A 489 6.80 35.66 -25.75
CA ILE A 489 7.22 36.20 -27.05
C ILE A 489 7.53 35.07 -28.02
N ASN A 490 7.30 35.32 -29.32
CA ASN A 490 7.52 34.36 -30.39
C ASN A 490 8.92 34.46 -31.07
N ASP A 491 9.76 35.38 -30.63
CA ASP A 491 11.16 35.54 -31.07
C ASP A 491 12.11 35.59 -29.86
N GLU A 492 12.11 34.53 -29.04
CA GLU A 492 12.96 34.46 -27.88
C GLU A 492 14.45 34.24 -28.25
N LYS A 493 15.34 35.09 -27.69
CA LYS A 493 16.77 35.13 -28.05
C LYS A 493 17.69 34.34 -27.11
N GLY A 494 17.17 33.75 -26.05
CA GLY A 494 17.94 32.99 -25.04
C GLY A 494 17.36 31.60 -24.78
N ASN A 495 18.19 30.69 -24.25
CA ASN A 495 17.79 29.32 -23.96
C ASN A 495 18.06 28.99 -22.49
N PRO A 496 17.03 28.69 -21.65
CA PRO A 496 17.22 28.44 -20.22
C PRO A 496 18.08 27.21 -19.91
N PHE A 497 18.28 26.29 -20.86
CA PHE A 497 19.16 25.13 -20.71
C PHE A 497 20.63 25.43 -21.00
N PHE A 498 20.94 26.54 -21.68
CA PHE A 498 22.31 26.89 -22.09
C PHE A 498 22.75 28.32 -21.74
N GLY A 499 21.86 29.11 -21.14
CA GLY A 499 22.12 30.48 -20.71
C GLY A 499 21.83 31.55 -21.78
N LYS A 500 21.96 32.81 -21.38
CA LYS A 500 21.52 34.00 -22.14
C LYS A 500 22.20 34.20 -23.51
N ASN A 501 23.42 33.70 -23.68
CA ASN A 501 24.25 33.93 -24.86
C ASN A 501 24.30 32.74 -25.83
N ASP A 502 23.59 31.66 -25.52
CA ASP A 502 23.66 30.42 -26.28
C ASP A 502 22.37 30.18 -27.08
N LYS A 503 22.45 30.42 -28.39
CA LYS A 503 21.35 30.24 -29.36
C LYS A 503 21.30 28.83 -29.97
N LYS A 504 21.93 27.82 -29.36
CA LYS A 504 22.16 26.49 -29.97
C LYS A 504 20.90 25.75 -30.46
N CYS A 505 19.70 26.15 -30.03
CA CYS A 505 18.42 25.55 -30.41
C CYS A 505 17.24 26.28 -29.72
N GLY A 506 16.10 26.36 -30.41
CA GLY A 506 14.86 26.94 -29.92
C GLY A 506 13.86 27.11 -31.05
N GLN A 507 12.80 26.30 -31.10
CA GLN A 507 11.71 26.43 -32.06
C GLN A 507 10.37 26.36 -31.33
N ILE A 508 9.40 27.14 -31.81
CA ILE A 508 8.02 27.08 -31.30
C ILE A 508 7.38 25.80 -31.83
N VAL A 509 6.86 24.98 -30.92
CA VAL A 509 6.14 23.75 -31.25
C VAL A 509 4.64 23.86 -31.02
N MET A 510 4.20 24.81 -30.19
CA MET A 510 2.78 25.05 -29.94
C MET A 510 2.55 26.47 -29.40
N THR A 511 1.37 27.01 -29.68
CA THR A 511 0.87 28.26 -29.09
C THR A 511 -0.42 27.94 -28.34
N ALA A 512 -0.55 28.37 -27.09
CA ALA A 512 -1.83 28.37 -26.40
C ALA A 512 -2.52 29.71 -26.70
N LEU A 513 -3.42 29.72 -27.69
CA LEU A 513 -4.35 30.83 -27.95
C LEU A 513 -5.82 30.39 -28.00
N GLU A 514 -6.13 29.09 -27.89
CA GLU A 514 -7.52 28.58 -27.94
C GLU A 514 -7.76 27.39 -27.02
#